data_AF-A0A5B2XQ83-F1
#
_entry.id   AF-A0A5B2XQ83-F1
#
_cell.length_a   1.000
_cell.length_b   1.000
_cell.length_c   1.000
_cell.angle_alpha   90.00
_cell.angle_beta   90.00
_cell.angle_gamma   90.00
#
_symmetry.space_group_name_H-M   'P 1'
#
loop_
_entity.id
_entity.type
_entity.pdbx_description
1 polymer ?
#
loop_
_entity_poly.entity_id
_entity_poly.type
_entity_poly.pdbx_seq_one_letter_code
_entity_poly.pdbx_strand_id
1 'polypeptide(L)'
;MKPTTRFLSAAAFVLVPLLAIGTTASAAVQTITFQLRASAVGQTSTFTFTQDVDASAPATVTAGGALTVTLTPGPNTVPTSAGGYTVNNIRGLSLSLPVPANSTYVSASLSGGSGLGSAAPSVSLQSGNIVLKVPGPIAGGAHFQLPAVSIHLTAGTSGTIATKLGGTSYDNPGLSFTANVHVLFFNVDAPSAGYPSPNPVLTTTTIG
;
A
#
# COMPACT_ATOMS: atom_id res chain seq x y z
N MET A 1 -72.05 35.25 -14.85
CA MET A 1 -71.07 34.85 -15.90
C MET A 1 -70.25 33.66 -15.38
N LYS A 2 -69.64 32.87 -16.28
CA LYS A 2 -68.54 31.89 -15.99
C LYS A 2 -67.18 32.56 -16.30
N PRO A 3 -66.00 31.94 -16.03
CA PRO A 3 -65.70 30.71 -15.26
C PRO A 3 -65.33 31.09 -13.80
N THR A 4 -64.23 30.79 -13.07
CA THR A 4 -62.98 29.96 -13.14
C THR A 4 -62.38 30.00 -11.71
N THR A 5 -61.61 29.05 -11.14
CA THR A 5 -61.32 27.62 -11.42
C THR A 5 -60.73 26.97 -10.14
N ARG A 6 -60.61 25.64 -10.06
CA ARG A 6 -59.93 24.93 -8.93
C ARG A 6 -58.40 24.99 -9.04
N PHE A 7 -57.70 25.05 -7.91
CA PHE A 7 -56.40 24.38 -7.74
C PHE A 7 -56.25 23.78 -6.34
N LEU A 8 -56.09 22.45 -6.27
CA LEU A 8 -55.48 21.80 -5.11
C LEU A 8 -53.98 21.76 -5.37
N SER A 9 -53.18 22.36 -4.50
CA SER A 9 -51.72 22.26 -4.54
C SER A 9 -51.29 20.91 -3.95
N ALA A 10 -51.34 19.85 -4.76
CA ALA A 10 -50.74 18.57 -4.39
C ALA A 10 -49.22 18.72 -4.34
N ALA A 11 -48.63 18.66 -3.14
CA ALA A 11 -47.19 18.74 -2.95
C ALA A 11 -46.53 17.44 -3.45
N ALA A 12 -46.04 17.45 -4.70
CA ALA A 12 -45.29 16.34 -5.26
C ALA A 12 -43.91 16.26 -4.60
N PHE A 13 -43.76 15.34 -3.64
CA PHE A 13 -42.45 14.95 -3.12
C PHE A 13 -41.65 14.24 -4.22
N VAL A 14 -40.79 15.00 -4.90
CA VAL A 14 -39.78 14.44 -5.82
C VAL A 14 -38.72 13.75 -4.98
N LEU A 15 -38.83 12.42 -4.86
CA LEU A 15 -37.82 11.59 -4.21
C LEU A 15 -36.58 11.53 -5.11
N VAL A 16 -35.69 12.51 -4.96
CA VAL A 16 -34.38 12.51 -5.63
C VAL A 16 -33.61 11.28 -5.14
N PRO A 17 -33.15 10.37 -6.02
CA PRO A 17 -32.27 9.29 -5.62
C PRO A 17 -30.94 9.91 -5.20
N LEU A 18 -30.70 9.97 -3.90
CA LEU A 18 -29.44 10.47 -3.35
C LEU A 18 -28.35 9.47 -3.73
N LEU A 19 -27.58 9.80 -4.78
CA LEU A 19 -26.38 9.05 -5.17
C LEU A 19 -25.47 8.97 -3.94
N ALA A 20 -25.36 7.77 -3.37
CA ALA A 20 -24.60 7.53 -2.16
C ALA A 20 -23.09 7.66 -2.47
N ILE A 21 -22.59 8.89 -2.39
CA ILE A 21 -21.16 9.19 -2.47
C ILE A 21 -20.54 8.57 -1.22
N GLY A 22 -20.02 7.34 -1.37
CA GLY A 22 -19.43 6.60 -0.26
C GLY A 22 -18.32 7.42 0.38
N THR A 23 -18.50 7.81 1.64
CA THR A 23 -17.53 8.65 2.34
C THR A 23 -16.21 7.89 2.48
N THR A 24 -15.15 8.46 1.91
CA THR A 24 -13.80 7.92 2.04
C THR A 24 -13.33 8.08 3.48
N ALA A 25 -13.23 6.96 4.20
CA ALA A 25 -12.53 6.88 5.46
C ALA A 25 -11.02 6.88 5.17
N SER A 26 -10.37 8.03 5.34
CA SER A 26 -8.95 8.03 5.65
C SER A 26 -8.75 7.48 7.06
N ALA A 27 -7.87 6.49 7.19
CA ALA A 27 -7.22 6.23 8.45
C ALA A 27 -6.27 7.41 8.77
N ALA A 28 -5.82 7.49 10.02
CA ALA A 28 -4.65 8.31 10.33
C ALA A 28 -3.40 7.70 9.66
N VAL A 29 -2.41 8.53 9.36
CA VAL A 29 -1.10 8.08 8.88
C VAL A 29 -0.49 7.12 9.90
N GLN A 30 -0.03 5.96 9.43
CA GLN A 30 0.50 4.89 10.27
C GLN A 30 1.98 4.65 9.98
N THR A 31 2.82 4.78 11.01
CA THR A 31 4.23 4.35 10.96
C THR A 31 4.31 2.82 11.04
N ILE A 32 4.72 2.18 9.96
CA ILE A 32 4.89 0.73 9.88
C ILE A 32 6.34 0.34 10.12
N THR A 33 6.59 -0.42 11.19
CA THR A 33 7.91 -0.95 11.53
C THR A 33 8.09 -2.34 10.92
N PHE A 34 8.97 -2.44 9.92
CA PHE A 34 9.45 -3.70 9.39
C PHE A 34 10.62 -4.21 10.23
N GLN A 35 10.58 -5.50 10.55
CA GLN A 35 11.75 -6.27 10.99
C GLN A 35 12.46 -6.78 9.74
N LEU A 36 13.72 -6.42 9.52
CA LEU A 36 14.53 -6.83 8.38
C LEU A 36 15.68 -7.74 8.83
N ARG A 37 15.96 -8.76 8.02
CA ARG A 37 17.14 -9.63 8.08
C ARG A 37 17.89 -9.49 6.76
N ALA A 38 19.17 -9.14 6.83
CA ALA A 38 20.07 -9.11 5.68
C ALA A 38 21.27 -10.02 5.91
N SER A 39 21.76 -10.67 4.85
CA SER A 39 22.86 -11.63 4.92
C SER A 39 23.88 -11.39 3.81
N ALA A 40 25.17 -11.35 4.16
CA ALA A 40 26.28 -11.13 3.23
C ALA A 40 27.59 -11.75 3.79
N VAL A 41 28.42 -12.33 2.93
CA VAL A 41 29.71 -12.97 3.29
C VAL A 41 29.59 -13.97 4.48
N GLY A 42 28.49 -14.72 4.54
CA GLY A 42 28.20 -15.66 5.64
C GLY A 42 27.74 -15.00 6.96
N GLN A 43 27.85 -13.68 7.10
CA GLN A 43 27.28 -12.93 8.21
C GLN A 43 25.78 -12.66 7.97
N THR A 44 25.03 -12.45 9.06
CA THR A 44 23.62 -12.05 9.03
C THR A 44 23.38 -11.01 10.11
N SER A 45 22.61 -9.98 9.78
CA SER A 45 22.23 -8.91 10.72
C SER A 45 20.74 -8.63 10.63
N THR A 46 20.12 -8.33 11.78
CA THR A 46 18.74 -7.89 11.88
C THR A 46 18.66 -6.43 12.30
N PHE A 47 17.77 -5.67 11.69
CA PHE A 47 17.55 -4.25 11.96
C PHE A 47 16.10 -3.88 11.65
N THR A 48 15.66 -2.70 12.10
CA THR A 48 14.32 -2.18 11.80
C THR A 48 14.35 -1.16 10.66
N PHE A 49 13.23 -1.06 9.95
CA PHE A 49 12.96 0.00 8.99
C PHE A 49 11.54 0.52 9.21
N THR A 50 11.41 1.83 9.39
CA THR A 50 10.12 2.52 9.59
C THR A 50 9.67 3.17 8.29
N GLN A 51 8.42 2.96 7.92
CA GLN A 51 7.79 3.59 6.76
C GLN A 51 6.41 4.12 7.15
N ASP A 52 6.21 5.44 7.05
CA ASP A 52 4.89 6.03 7.20
C ASP A 52 4.03 5.71 5.98
N VAL A 53 2.75 5.38 6.22
CA VAL A 53 1.75 5.08 5.19
C VAL A 53 0.48 5.84 5.51
N ASP A 54 0.07 6.74 4.63
CA ASP A 54 -1.29 7.26 4.57
C ASP A 54 -2.18 6.26 3.82
N ALA A 55 -3.39 6.03 4.32
CA ALA A 55 -4.21 4.88 3.93
C ALA A 55 -5.70 5.26 3.91
N SER A 56 -6.36 5.08 2.76
CA SER A 56 -7.75 5.49 2.57
C SER A 56 -8.56 4.45 1.80
N ALA A 57 -9.83 4.28 2.19
CA ALA A 57 -10.83 3.43 1.53
C ALA A 57 -12.25 3.97 1.84
N PRO A 58 -13.30 3.58 1.11
CA PRO A 58 -14.68 3.86 1.54
C PRO A 58 -14.94 3.32 2.96
N ALA A 59 -15.69 4.06 3.78
CA ALA A 59 -16.13 3.57 5.09
C ALA A 59 -17.05 2.35 4.97
N THR A 60 -17.92 2.39 3.95
CA THR A 60 -18.85 1.31 3.58
C THR A 60 -18.83 1.06 2.08
N VAL A 61 -19.24 -0.14 1.69
CA VAL A 61 -19.50 -0.54 0.30
C VAL A 61 -20.71 -1.48 0.29
N THR A 62 -21.51 -1.47 -0.77
CA THR A 62 -22.59 -2.47 -0.91
C THR A 62 -22.03 -3.85 -1.21
N ALA A 63 -22.75 -4.91 -0.86
CA ALA A 63 -22.46 -6.26 -1.34
C ALA A 63 -22.26 -6.28 -2.88
N GLY A 64 -21.17 -6.89 -3.36
CA GLY A 64 -20.80 -6.89 -4.79
C GLY A 64 -20.37 -5.53 -5.38
N GLY A 65 -20.32 -4.46 -4.59
CA GLY A 65 -19.96 -3.12 -5.03
C GLY A 65 -18.46 -2.96 -5.29
N ALA A 66 -18.09 -2.02 -6.15
CA ALA A 66 -16.69 -1.66 -6.38
C ALA A 66 -16.17 -0.74 -5.26
N LEU A 67 -14.94 -0.99 -4.80
CA LEU A 67 -14.20 -0.10 -3.90
C LEU A 67 -12.76 0.09 -4.39
N THR A 68 -12.12 1.17 -3.96
CA THR A 68 -10.69 1.39 -4.16
C THR A 68 -10.03 1.64 -2.81
N VAL A 69 -8.92 0.94 -2.55
CA VAL A 69 -8.05 1.19 -1.40
C VAL A 69 -6.79 1.86 -1.91
N THR A 70 -6.48 3.05 -1.39
CA THR A 70 -5.28 3.80 -1.74
C THR A 70 -4.31 3.77 -0.57
N LEU A 71 -3.05 3.41 -0.85
CA LEU A 71 -1.96 3.40 0.11
C LEU A 71 -0.82 4.28 -0.41
N THR A 72 -0.52 5.35 0.31
CA THR A 72 0.47 6.38 -0.05
C THR A 72 1.62 6.36 0.95
N PRO A 73 2.77 5.75 0.60
CA PRO A 73 3.95 5.81 1.45
C PRO A 73 4.49 7.24 1.55
N GLY A 74 4.83 7.66 2.77
CA GLY A 74 5.54 8.92 3.02
C GLY A 74 6.98 8.90 2.48
N PRO A 75 7.62 10.06 2.31
CA PRO A 75 9.04 10.15 1.96
C PRO A 75 9.93 9.41 2.98
N ASN A 76 11.00 8.81 2.51
CA ASN A 76 11.96 8.06 3.31
C ASN A 76 13.38 8.28 2.79
N THR A 77 14.39 7.77 3.50
CA THR A 77 15.81 7.95 3.14
C THR A 77 16.52 6.61 3.22
N VAL A 78 17.28 6.23 2.17
CA VAL A 78 18.15 5.06 2.25
C VAL A 78 19.26 5.37 3.25
N PRO A 79 19.49 4.59 4.31
CA PRO A 79 20.57 4.89 5.25
C PRO A 79 21.92 4.82 4.56
N THR A 80 22.87 5.68 4.95
CA THR A 80 24.25 5.66 4.43
C THR A 80 25.06 4.48 4.97
N SER A 81 24.63 3.85 6.06
CA SER A 81 25.24 2.63 6.61
C SER A 81 24.20 1.69 7.23
N ALA A 82 24.47 0.39 7.16
CA ALA A 82 23.65 -0.67 7.75
C ALA A 82 24.55 -1.84 8.18
N GLY A 83 24.29 -2.43 9.35
CA GLY A 83 25.10 -3.54 9.87
C GLY A 83 26.59 -3.22 10.12
N GLY A 84 26.95 -1.94 10.21
CA GLY A 84 28.35 -1.48 10.30
C GLY A 84 29.05 -1.22 8.96
N TYR A 85 28.37 -1.45 7.82
CA TYR A 85 28.91 -1.26 6.47
C TYR A 85 28.26 -0.08 5.76
N THR A 86 29.00 0.62 4.89
CA THR A 86 28.46 1.69 4.03
C THR A 86 27.50 1.10 3.00
N VAL A 87 26.32 1.69 2.84
CA VAL A 87 25.35 1.31 1.80
C VAL A 87 25.62 2.14 0.55
N ASN A 88 25.94 1.47 -0.56
CA ASN A 88 26.12 2.13 -1.85
C ASN A 88 24.78 2.41 -2.53
N ASN A 89 23.88 1.42 -2.52
CA ASN A 89 22.52 1.51 -3.06
C ASN A 89 21.62 0.38 -2.54
N ILE A 90 20.30 0.53 -2.68
CA ILE A 90 19.33 -0.57 -2.67
C ILE A 90 18.70 -0.74 -4.06
N ARG A 91 18.35 -1.97 -4.43
CA ARG A 91 17.72 -2.29 -5.72
C ARG A 91 16.79 -3.49 -5.61
N GLY A 92 15.91 -3.65 -6.61
CA GLY A 92 14.97 -4.78 -6.68
C GLY A 92 14.00 -4.83 -5.50
N LEU A 93 13.54 -3.67 -5.02
CA LEU A 93 12.60 -3.60 -3.90
C LEU A 93 11.25 -4.20 -4.32
N SER A 94 10.71 -5.06 -3.48
CA SER A 94 9.44 -5.77 -3.68
C SER A 94 8.61 -5.67 -2.41
N LEU A 95 7.49 -4.95 -2.46
CA LEU A 95 6.51 -4.83 -1.38
C LEU A 95 5.26 -5.64 -1.74
N SER A 96 4.87 -6.55 -0.85
CA SER A 96 3.74 -7.46 -1.00
C SER A 96 2.54 -6.97 -0.18
N LEU A 97 1.34 -6.99 -0.77
CA LEU A 97 0.08 -6.64 -0.13
C LEU A 97 -0.95 -7.74 -0.45
N PRO A 98 -1.41 -8.55 0.52
CA PRO A 98 -2.39 -9.60 0.25
C PRO A 98 -3.71 -8.98 -0.23
N VAL A 99 -4.40 -9.64 -1.16
CA VAL A 99 -5.77 -9.25 -1.51
C VAL A 99 -6.64 -9.38 -0.24
N PRO A 100 -7.33 -8.32 0.21
CA PRO A 100 -8.10 -8.37 1.45
C PRO A 100 -9.20 -9.44 1.43
N ALA A 101 -9.41 -10.09 2.57
CA ALA A 101 -10.54 -11.00 2.75
C ALA A 101 -11.88 -10.28 2.51
N ASN A 102 -12.90 -11.05 2.10
CA ASN A 102 -14.21 -10.54 1.67
C ASN A 102 -14.13 -9.57 0.47
N SER A 103 -13.09 -9.68 -0.37
CA SER A 103 -12.97 -8.92 -1.62
C SER A 103 -12.33 -9.75 -2.75
N THR A 104 -12.57 -9.33 -3.99
CA THR A 104 -11.96 -9.88 -5.20
C THR A 104 -11.13 -8.79 -5.88
N TYR A 105 -9.89 -9.09 -6.25
CA TYR A 105 -9.02 -8.16 -6.98
C TYR A 105 -9.51 -7.94 -8.41
N VAL A 106 -9.59 -6.67 -8.84
CA VAL A 106 -9.90 -6.27 -10.21
C VAL A 106 -8.63 -5.77 -10.90
N SER A 107 -7.96 -4.78 -10.32
CA SER A 107 -6.74 -4.18 -10.86
C SER A 107 -5.98 -3.39 -9.80
N ALA A 108 -4.75 -2.97 -10.09
CA ALA A 108 -4.02 -2.00 -9.31
C ALA A 108 -3.32 -0.99 -10.24
N SER A 109 -3.15 0.23 -9.77
CA SER A 109 -2.44 1.31 -10.46
C SER A 109 -1.45 2.00 -9.52
N LEU A 110 -0.44 2.64 -10.10
CA LEU A 110 0.58 3.41 -9.38
C LEU A 110 0.50 4.89 -9.77
N SER A 111 0.76 5.77 -8.81
CA SER A 111 0.86 7.22 -9.05
C SER A 111 1.94 7.88 -8.20
N GLY A 112 2.57 8.94 -8.74
CA GLY A 112 3.67 9.63 -8.07
C GLY A 112 4.91 8.75 -7.85
N GLY A 113 5.56 8.96 -6.71
CA GLY A 113 6.87 8.38 -6.38
C GLY A 113 8.04 9.23 -6.88
N SER A 114 9.18 9.14 -6.19
CA SER A 114 10.37 9.97 -6.46
C SER A 114 11.65 9.29 -5.96
N GLY A 115 12.80 9.64 -6.56
CA GLY A 115 14.11 9.09 -6.15
C GLY A 115 14.34 7.60 -6.48
N LEU A 116 13.46 6.96 -7.26
CA LEU A 116 13.40 5.50 -7.43
C LEU A 116 14.41 4.88 -8.43
N GLY A 117 15.37 5.66 -8.90
CA GLY A 117 16.27 5.28 -10.00
C GLY A 117 15.63 5.46 -11.39
N SER A 118 16.32 5.00 -12.44
CA SER A 118 15.94 5.27 -13.84
C SER A 118 14.88 4.32 -14.42
N ALA A 119 14.56 3.22 -13.73
CA ALA A 119 13.64 2.20 -14.21
C ALA A 119 12.28 2.31 -13.50
N ALA A 120 11.20 2.32 -14.27
CA ALA A 120 9.86 2.57 -13.77
C ALA A 120 9.41 1.49 -12.74
N PRO A 121 8.71 1.89 -11.66
CA PRO A 121 8.06 0.96 -10.75
C PRO A 121 6.85 0.30 -11.42
N SER A 122 6.47 -0.88 -10.94
CA SER A 122 5.35 -1.67 -11.49
C SER A 122 4.55 -2.35 -10.38
N VAL A 123 3.26 -2.63 -10.64
CA VAL A 123 2.39 -3.37 -9.73
C VAL A 123 1.71 -4.51 -10.47
N SER A 124 1.58 -5.68 -9.84
CA SER A 124 0.95 -6.86 -10.45
C SER A 124 0.49 -7.86 -9.39
N LEU A 125 -0.56 -8.63 -9.70
CA LEU A 125 -1.01 -9.75 -8.88
C LEU A 125 -0.10 -10.97 -9.09
N GLN A 126 0.49 -11.48 -8.02
CA GLN A 126 1.34 -12.67 -7.99
C GLN A 126 0.93 -13.54 -6.79
N SER A 127 0.47 -14.77 -7.05
CA SER A 127 0.11 -15.77 -6.02
C SER A 127 -0.83 -15.24 -4.93
N GLY A 128 -1.87 -14.48 -5.30
CA GLY A 128 -2.84 -13.90 -4.36
C GLY A 128 -2.38 -12.62 -3.64
N ASN A 129 -1.17 -12.13 -3.91
CA ASN A 129 -0.66 -10.87 -3.40
C ASN A 129 -0.50 -9.84 -4.52
N ILE A 130 -0.83 -8.59 -4.23
CA ILE A 130 -0.55 -7.43 -5.07
C ILE A 130 0.88 -7.00 -4.74
N VAL A 131 1.78 -7.09 -5.72
CA VAL A 131 3.21 -6.86 -5.49
C VAL A 131 3.67 -5.61 -6.25
N LEU A 132 4.05 -4.58 -5.49
CA LEU A 132 4.77 -3.40 -5.97
C LEU A 132 6.25 -3.76 -6.12
N LYS A 133 6.81 -3.59 -7.33
CA LYS A 133 8.25 -3.75 -7.62
C LYS A 133 8.85 -2.42 -8.04
N VAL A 134 9.95 -2.04 -7.39
CA VAL A 134 10.77 -0.87 -7.69
C VAL A 134 12.18 -1.35 -8.05
N PRO A 135 12.59 -1.31 -9.33
CA PRO A 135 13.88 -1.88 -9.74
C PRO A 135 15.10 -1.17 -9.13
N GLY A 136 15.03 0.16 -8.92
CA GLY A 136 16.18 0.95 -8.50
C GLY A 136 17.22 1.12 -9.62
N PRO A 137 18.51 1.32 -9.29
CA PRO A 137 19.05 1.48 -7.94
C PRO A 137 18.66 2.83 -7.30
N ILE A 138 18.50 2.83 -5.98
CA ILE A 138 18.35 4.03 -5.14
C ILE A 138 19.62 4.15 -4.30
N ALA A 139 20.34 5.27 -4.41
CA ALA A 139 21.66 5.44 -3.76
C ALA A 139 21.56 5.52 -2.22
N GLY A 140 22.62 5.10 -1.53
CA GLY A 140 22.75 5.32 -0.08
C GLY A 140 22.74 6.81 0.26
N GLY A 141 22.01 7.20 1.31
CA GLY A 141 21.77 8.60 1.68
C GLY A 141 20.73 9.34 0.82
N ALA A 142 20.20 8.74 -0.25
CA ALA A 142 19.20 9.39 -1.08
C ALA A 142 17.82 9.39 -0.42
N HIS A 143 17.14 10.55 -0.49
CA HIS A 143 15.71 10.63 -0.23
C HIS A 143 14.92 10.01 -1.39
N PHE A 144 13.87 9.25 -1.07
CA PHE A 144 12.98 8.63 -2.04
C PHE A 144 11.55 8.62 -1.51
N GLN A 145 10.57 8.46 -2.39
CA GLN A 145 9.19 8.18 -2.02
C GLN A 145 8.66 7.07 -2.93
N LEU A 146 8.14 5.99 -2.36
CA LEU A 146 7.50 4.92 -3.13
C LEU A 146 6.20 5.47 -3.76
N PRO A 147 5.75 4.94 -4.92
CA PRO A 147 4.51 5.40 -5.53
C PRO A 147 3.31 5.05 -4.66
N ALA A 148 2.27 5.88 -4.70
CA ALA A 148 0.99 5.52 -4.12
C ALA A 148 0.37 4.35 -4.92
N VAL A 149 -0.09 3.33 -4.21
CA VAL A 149 -0.71 2.12 -4.77
C VAL A 149 -2.22 2.24 -4.61
N SER A 150 -2.95 2.32 -5.72
CA SER A 150 -4.41 2.28 -5.76
C SER A 150 -4.86 0.88 -6.16
N ILE A 151 -5.56 0.18 -5.27
CA ILE A 151 -6.02 -1.19 -5.44
C ILE A 151 -7.52 -1.16 -5.67
N HIS A 152 -7.97 -1.64 -6.83
CA HIS A 152 -9.39 -1.70 -7.19
C HIS A 152 -9.92 -3.11 -6.91
N LEU A 153 -10.99 -3.17 -6.12
CA LEU A 153 -11.57 -4.41 -5.59
C LEU A 153 -13.07 -4.44 -5.84
N THR A 154 -13.64 -5.64 -5.91
CA THR A 154 -15.09 -5.89 -5.78
C THR A 154 -15.36 -6.48 -4.40
N ALA A 155 -16.35 -5.95 -3.68
CA ALA A 155 -16.77 -6.45 -2.39
C ALA A 155 -17.42 -7.85 -2.47
N GLY A 156 -17.24 -8.64 -1.41
CA GLY A 156 -18.00 -9.87 -1.19
C GLY A 156 -19.44 -9.62 -0.75
N THR A 157 -20.06 -10.62 -0.13
CA THR A 157 -21.48 -10.59 0.24
C THR A 157 -21.78 -9.83 1.53
N SER A 158 -20.89 -9.90 2.53
CA SER A 158 -21.08 -9.28 3.86
C SER A 158 -19.78 -9.29 4.67
N GLY A 159 -19.76 -8.57 5.80
CA GLY A 159 -18.63 -8.54 6.74
C GLY A 159 -17.76 -7.30 6.56
N THR A 160 -16.45 -7.42 6.74
CA THR A 160 -15.49 -6.33 6.61
C THR A 160 -14.34 -6.70 5.68
N ILE A 161 -13.87 -5.70 4.93
CA ILE A 161 -12.69 -5.72 4.09
C ILE A 161 -11.59 -4.98 4.85
N ALA A 162 -10.57 -5.69 5.32
CA ALA A 162 -9.50 -5.14 6.15
C ALA A 162 -8.15 -5.23 5.41
N THR A 163 -7.54 -4.09 5.09
CA THR A 163 -6.28 -4.03 4.35
C THR A 163 -5.08 -4.10 5.29
N LYS A 164 -4.06 -4.86 4.91
CA LYS A 164 -2.77 -4.97 5.60
C LYS A 164 -1.63 -5.01 4.60
N LEU A 165 -0.40 -4.84 5.07
CA LEU A 165 0.78 -5.26 4.31
C LEU A 165 0.98 -6.77 4.46
N GLY A 166 1.65 -7.37 3.48
CA GLY A 166 2.03 -8.78 3.53
C GLY A 166 3.18 -9.06 4.49
N GLY A 167 3.55 -10.33 4.55
CA GLY A 167 4.66 -10.83 5.36
C GLY A 167 4.28 -11.26 6.77
N THR A 168 4.88 -12.36 7.22
CA THR A 168 4.71 -12.91 8.58
C THR A 168 6.01 -13.42 9.21
N SER A 169 7.07 -13.61 8.41
CA SER A 169 8.41 -13.97 8.88
C SER A 169 9.47 -13.50 7.88
N TYR A 170 10.75 -13.77 8.14
CA TYR A 170 11.81 -13.53 7.16
C TYR A 170 11.77 -14.48 5.96
N ASP A 171 11.10 -15.63 6.12
CA ASP A 171 11.03 -16.71 5.13
C ASP A 171 9.68 -16.66 4.36
N ASN A 172 8.69 -15.93 4.89
CA ASN A 172 7.54 -15.38 4.19
C ASN A 172 7.52 -13.84 4.33
N PRO A 173 8.39 -13.11 3.60
CA PRO A 173 8.57 -11.68 3.76
C PRO A 173 7.47 -10.86 3.07
N GLY A 174 7.17 -9.70 3.66
CA GLY A 174 6.30 -8.67 3.10
C GLY A 174 7.05 -7.61 2.32
N LEU A 175 8.32 -7.39 2.67
CA LEU A 175 9.25 -6.48 2.01
C LEU A 175 10.56 -7.22 1.74
N SER A 176 11.09 -7.12 0.52
CA SER A 176 12.44 -7.54 0.20
C SER A 176 13.13 -6.55 -0.73
N PHE A 177 14.46 -6.54 -0.72
CA PHE A 177 15.34 -5.78 -1.62
C PHE A 177 16.77 -6.34 -1.54
N THR A 178 17.66 -5.95 -2.45
CA THR A 178 19.10 -6.19 -2.31
C THR A 178 19.80 -4.87 -2.02
N ALA A 179 20.44 -4.76 -0.87
CA ALA A 179 21.39 -3.69 -0.60
C ALA A 179 22.76 -4.07 -1.20
N ASN A 180 23.44 -3.12 -1.85
CA ASN A 180 24.85 -3.24 -2.16
C ASN A 180 25.64 -2.46 -1.11
N VAL A 181 26.53 -3.13 -0.38
CA VAL A 181 27.31 -2.57 0.72
C VAL A 181 28.80 -2.64 0.45
N HIS A 182 29.57 -1.69 0.97
CA HIS A 182 31.02 -1.66 0.87
C HIS A 182 31.67 -2.31 2.10
N VAL A 183 32.50 -3.33 1.88
CA VAL A 183 33.13 -4.16 2.90
C VAL A 183 34.65 -4.15 2.68
N LEU A 184 35.36 -3.34 3.47
CA LEU A 184 36.81 -3.03 3.37
C LEU A 184 37.27 -2.50 2.01
N PHE A 185 37.33 -3.37 1.01
CA PHE A 185 37.84 -3.08 -0.34
C PHE A 185 36.89 -3.54 -1.46
N PHE A 186 35.79 -4.23 -1.12
CA PHE A 186 34.90 -4.87 -2.08
C PHE A 186 33.45 -4.45 -1.88
N ASN A 187 32.69 -4.36 -2.97
CA ASN A 187 31.23 -4.21 -2.92
C ASN A 187 30.59 -5.59 -2.86
N VAL A 188 29.70 -5.80 -1.90
CA VAL A 188 29.00 -7.08 -1.68
C VAL A 188 27.50 -6.82 -1.69
N ASP A 189 26.75 -7.76 -2.27
CA ASP A 189 25.28 -7.74 -2.19
C ASP A 189 24.79 -8.43 -0.92
N ALA A 190 23.89 -7.74 -0.22
CA ALA A 190 23.18 -8.20 0.95
C ALA A 190 21.67 -8.30 0.62
N PRO A 191 21.19 -9.45 0.13
CA PRO A 191 19.76 -9.74 0.06
C PRO A 191 19.11 -9.51 1.42
N SER A 192 18.07 -8.70 1.43
CA SER A 192 17.36 -8.22 2.61
C SER A 192 15.89 -8.60 2.52
N ALA A 193 15.36 -9.21 3.57
CA ALA A 193 13.98 -9.70 3.64
C ALA A 193 13.37 -9.34 5.00
N GLY A 194 12.09 -8.99 5.02
CA GLY A 194 11.44 -8.54 6.25
C GLY A 194 9.93 -8.48 6.19
N TYR A 195 9.34 -8.22 7.35
CA TYR A 195 7.89 -8.25 7.58
C TYR A 195 7.49 -7.18 8.61
N PRO A 196 6.29 -6.59 8.50
CA PRO A 196 5.78 -5.66 9.49
C PRO A 196 5.54 -6.37 10.83
N SER A 197 6.05 -5.81 11.93
CA SER A 197 5.81 -6.32 13.27
C SER A 197 5.75 -5.17 14.30
N PRO A 198 4.55 -4.83 14.82
CA PRO A 198 3.24 -5.43 14.52
C PRO A 198 2.77 -5.14 13.07
N ASN A 199 1.78 -5.90 12.60
CA ASN A 199 1.11 -5.69 11.30
C ASN A 199 -0.33 -5.15 11.52
N PRO A 200 -0.52 -3.82 11.62
CA PRO A 200 -1.82 -3.20 11.90
C PRO A 200 -2.79 -3.34 10.71
N VAL A 201 -4.05 -2.95 10.92
CA VAL A 201 -5.03 -2.78 9.82
C VAL A 201 -4.88 -1.36 9.29
N LEU A 202 -4.53 -1.24 8.01
CA LEU A 202 -4.33 0.05 7.34
C LEU A 202 -5.67 0.74 7.07
N THR A 203 -6.65 0.00 6.54
CA THR A 203 -8.01 0.47 6.27
C THR A 203 -9.04 -0.62 6.56
N THR A 204 -10.26 -0.21 6.92
CA THR A 204 -11.41 -1.10 7.11
C THR A 204 -12.60 -0.53 6.34
N THR A 205 -13.20 -1.33 5.45
CA THR A 205 -14.48 -1.03 4.79
C THR A 205 -15.52 -2.05 5.23
N THR A 206 -16.70 -1.61 5.68
CA THR A 206 -17.81 -2.52 6.02
C THR A 206 -18.67 -2.80 4.77
N ILE A 207 -19.02 -4.06 4.55
CA ILE A 207 -19.97 -4.47 3.50
C ILE A 207 -21.39 -4.44 4.08
N GLY A 208 -22.30 -3.73 3.42
CA GLY A 208 -23.72 -3.61 3.78
C GLY A 208 -24.67 -3.56 2.58
#